data_AF-A0AAD5IN53-F1
#
_entry.id   AF-A0AAD5IN53-F1
#
_cell.length_a   1.000
_cell.length_b   1.000
_cell.length_c   1.000
_cell.angle_alpha   90.00
_cell.angle_beta   90.00
_cell.angle_gamma   90.00
#
_symmetry.space_group_name_H-M   'P 1'
#
loop_
_entity.id
_entity.type
_entity.pdbx_description
1 polymer ?
#
loop_
_entity_poly.entity_id
_entity_poly.type
_entity_poly.pdbx_seq_one_letter_code
_entity_poly.pdbx_strand_id
1 'polypeptide(L)'
;MAPAATTNTNTETYDRAKDIKEFDDAKIGVKGLVDSGITTIPRFFLHPPQTLSGLTTPPDPALIPTIDLLGLYNSHLRSTIVEKVAHASRRLGFFQIINHGIEPDSLERMIGAIKVFNEQPAEIKARVYHREMSSGFAFFTNVDLFHSKAANWK
;
A
#
# COMPACT_ATOMS: atom_id res chain seq x y z
N MET A 1 6.74 -9.93 -42.97
CA MET A 1 6.32 -11.20 -42.34
C MET A 1 7.17 -11.38 -41.08
N ALA A 2 6.65 -10.99 -39.92
CA ALA A 2 7.36 -11.14 -38.64
C ALA A 2 7.01 -12.53 -38.04
N PRO A 3 7.96 -13.22 -37.38
CA PRO A 3 7.72 -14.57 -36.87
C PRO A 3 6.79 -14.52 -35.64
N ALA A 4 5.85 -15.45 -35.60
CA ALA A 4 4.89 -15.63 -34.52
C ALA A 4 5.60 -16.03 -33.22
N ALA A 5 5.21 -15.39 -32.12
CA ALA A 5 5.66 -15.75 -30.78
C ALA A 5 5.05 -17.10 -30.37
N THR A 6 5.88 -18.13 -30.27
CA THR A 6 5.53 -19.44 -29.74
C THR A 6 5.18 -19.31 -28.26
N THR A 7 3.91 -19.45 -27.92
CA THR A 7 3.44 -19.54 -26.54
C THR A 7 3.62 -20.98 -26.07
N ASN A 8 4.65 -21.23 -25.25
CA ASN A 8 4.84 -22.51 -24.57
C ASN A 8 3.73 -22.71 -23.53
N THR A 9 2.79 -23.60 -23.82
CA THR A 9 1.71 -24.05 -22.94
C THR A 9 2.19 -25.17 -22.00
N ASN A 10 3.15 -24.88 -21.12
CA ASN A 10 3.41 -25.78 -19.99
C ASN A 10 2.30 -25.56 -18.94
N THR A 11 1.25 -26.39 -19.03
CA THR A 11 0.17 -26.47 -18.05
C THR A 11 0.58 -27.43 -16.93
N GLU A 12 1.61 -27.05 -16.16
CA GLU A 12 1.66 -27.50 -14.77
C GLU A 12 0.46 -26.88 -14.06
N THR A 13 -0.34 -27.70 -13.40
CA THR A 13 -1.53 -27.26 -12.66
C THR A 13 -1.10 -26.24 -11.61
N TYR A 14 -1.49 -24.98 -11.80
CA TYR A 14 -1.12 -23.89 -10.91
C TYR A 14 -1.72 -24.10 -9.52
N ASP A 15 -0.87 -24.39 -8.54
CA ASP A 15 -1.25 -24.50 -7.13
C ASP A 15 -1.03 -23.17 -6.41
N ARG A 16 -2.06 -22.33 -6.45
CA ARG A 16 -2.06 -21.02 -5.77
C ARG A 16 -1.79 -21.14 -4.27
N ALA A 17 -2.31 -22.17 -3.61
CA ALA A 17 -2.20 -22.30 -2.16
C ALA A 17 -0.76 -22.59 -1.75
N LYS A 18 -0.08 -23.45 -2.51
CA LYS A 18 1.34 -23.73 -2.35
C LYS A 18 2.19 -22.46 -2.54
N ASP A 19 2.03 -21.75 -3.66
CA ASP A 19 2.83 -20.55 -3.96
C ASP A 19 2.66 -19.46 -2.89
N ILE A 20 1.43 -19.25 -2.42
CA ILE A 20 1.14 -18.27 -1.36
C ILE A 20 1.78 -18.68 -0.04
N LYS A 21 1.72 -19.96 0.30
CA LYS A 21 2.34 -20.48 1.52
C LYS A 21 3.86 -20.31 1.48
N GLU A 22 4.49 -20.67 0.37
CA GLU A 22 5.93 -20.49 0.17
C GLU A 22 6.34 -19.01 0.28
N PHE A 23 5.55 -18.10 -0.30
CA PHE A 23 5.76 -16.66 -0.19
C PHE A 23 5.63 -16.14 1.26
N ASP A 24 4.61 -16.56 2.00
CA ASP A 24 4.41 -16.16 3.40
C ASP A 24 5.51 -16.73 4.31
N ASP A 25 5.87 -18.01 4.12
CA ASP A 25 6.91 -18.72 4.89
C ASP A 25 8.30 -18.12 4.67
N ALA A 26 8.56 -17.57 3.47
CA ALA A 26 9.82 -16.88 3.18
C ALA A 26 9.99 -15.59 4.02
N LYS A 27 8.90 -14.94 4.46
CA LYS A 27 8.91 -13.74 5.32
C LYS A 27 9.69 -12.55 4.75
N ILE A 28 9.94 -12.55 3.44
CA ILE A 28 10.72 -11.51 2.76
C ILE A 28 9.83 -10.38 2.19
N GLY A 29 8.54 -10.64 2.03
CA GLY A 29 7.57 -9.71 1.45
C GLY A 29 7.86 -9.35 0.00
N VAL A 30 7.15 -8.36 -0.54
CA VAL A 30 7.29 -7.94 -1.94
C VAL A 30 8.67 -7.32 -2.20
N LYS A 31 9.18 -6.51 -1.27
CA LYS A 31 10.54 -5.94 -1.38
C LYS A 31 11.59 -7.03 -1.56
N GLY A 32 11.53 -8.11 -0.77
CA GLY A 32 12.49 -9.20 -0.90
C GLY A 32 12.42 -9.93 -2.24
N LEU A 33 11.23 -10.04 -2.85
CA LEU A 33 11.10 -10.54 -4.22
C LEU A 33 11.77 -9.60 -5.24
N VAL A 34 11.57 -8.29 -5.09
CA VAL A 34 12.22 -7.29 -5.96
C VAL A 34 13.73 -7.37 -5.82
N ASP A 35 14.23 -7.40 -4.58
CA ASP A 35 15.66 -7.46 -4.28
C ASP A 35 16.30 -8.78 -4.77
N SER A 36 15.54 -9.88 -4.85
CA SER A 36 16.00 -11.14 -5.43
C SER A 36 16.07 -11.14 -6.96
N GLY A 37 15.67 -10.04 -7.62
CA GLY A 37 15.78 -9.88 -9.05
C GLY A 37 14.76 -10.69 -9.85
N ILE A 38 13.53 -10.88 -9.32
CA ILE A 38 12.49 -11.55 -10.09
C ILE A 38 12.28 -10.87 -11.45
N THR A 39 12.11 -11.66 -12.50
CA THR A 39 11.84 -11.16 -13.86
C THR A 39 10.36 -11.28 -14.23
N THR A 40 9.58 -12.00 -13.42
CA THR A 40 8.15 -12.22 -13.61
C THR A 40 7.40 -12.06 -12.29
N ILE A 41 6.25 -11.40 -12.35
CA ILE A 41 5.38 -11.22 -11.18
C ILE A 41 4.69 -12.56 -10.88
N PRO A 42 4.75 -13.08 -9.62
CA PRO A 42 4.05 -14.30 -9.26
C PRO A 42 2.55 -14.21 -9.53
N ARG A 43 1.95 -15.30 -10.03
CA ARG A 43 0.57 -15.32 -10.51
C ARG A 43 -0.46 -14.89 -9.46
N PHE A 44 -0.19 -15.11 -8.17
CA PHE A 44 -1.10 -14.72 -7.09
C PHE A 44 -1.16 -13.21 -6.85
N PHE A 45 -0.30 -12.39 -7.46
CA PHE A 45 -0.43 -10.91 -7.50
C PHE A 45 -1.21 -10.40 -8.72
N LEU A 46 -1.52 -11.27 -9.69
CA LEU A 46 -2.24 -10.85 -10.89
C LEU A 46 -3.73 -10.70 -10.58
N HIS A 47 -4.20 -9.46 -10.57
CA HIS A 47 -5.61 -9.17 -10.35
C HIS A 47 -6.45 -9.62 -11.55
N PRO A 48 -7.65 -10.21 -11.31
CA PRO A 48 -8.50 -10.68 -12.39
C PRO A 48 -9.04 -9.48 -13.21
N PRO A 49 -9.34 -9.66 -14.51
CA PRO A 49 -9.74 -8.56 -15.40
C PRO A 49 -10.93 -7.73 -14.88
N GLN A 50 -11.85 -8.35 -14.14
CA GLN A 50 -13.01 -7.67 -13.55
C GLN A 50 -12.59 -6.61 -12.51
N THR A 51 -11.51 -6.85 -11.77
CA THR A 51 -10.95 -5.87 -10.82
C THR A 51 -10.26 -4.71 -11.55
N LEU A 52 -9.69 -4.97 -12.73
CA LEU A 52 -8.98 -3.97 -13.53
C LEU A 52 -9.92 -3.10 -14.36
N SER A 53 -11.09 -3.63 -14.74
CA SER A 53 -12.06 -2.96 -15.62
C SER A 53 -12.70 -1.70 -14.99
N GLY A 54 -12.59 -1.54 -13.68
CA GLY A 54 -13.07 -0.35 -12.94
C GLY A 54 -11.99 0.72 -12.71
N LEU A 55 -10.74 0.48 -13.13
CA LEU A 55 -9.66 1.46 -12.99
C LEU A 55 -9.82 2.52 -14.07
N THR A 56 -10.49 3.63 -13.73
CA THR A 56 -10.58 4.82 -14.57
C THR A 56 -9.29 5.64 -14.47
N THR A 57 -9.14 6.62 -15.36
CA THR A 57 -8.13 7.67 -15.21
C THR A 57 -8.22 8.26 -13.78
N PRO A 58 -7.08 8.49 -13.11
CA PRO A 58 -7.08 9.13 -11.81
C PRO A 58 -7.86 10.44 -11.87
N PRO A 59 -8.70 10.75 -10.88
CA PRO A 59 -9.30 12.07 -10.79
C PRO A 59 -8.20 13.12 -10.71
N ASP A 60 -8.44 14.29 -11.31
CA ASP A 60 -7.54 15.43 -11.19
C ASP A 60 -7.23 15.68 -9.70
N PRO A 61 -5.96 15.67 -9.26
CA PRO A 61 -5.58 15.95 -7.88
C PRO A 61 -6.16 17.25 -7.34
N ALA A 62 -6.43 18.23 -8.21
CA ALA A 62 -7.09 19.49 -7.86
C ALA A 62 -8.53 19.30 -7.33
N LEU A 63 -9.15 18.13 -7.53
CA LEU A 63 -10.47 17.80 -6.99
C LEU A 63 -10.43 17.46 -5.49
N ILE A 64 -9.26 17.15 -4.93
CA ILE A 64 -9.12 16.85 -3.51
C ILE A 64 -8.98 18.18 -2.75
N PRO A 65 -9.91 18.52 -1.84
CA PRO A 65 -9.84 19.78 -1.09
C PRO A 65 -8.58 19.82 -0.21
N THR A 66 -7.86 20.93 -0.24
CA THR A 66 -6.79 21.23 0.71
C THR A 66 -7.30 22.23 1.74
N ILE A 67 -7.24 21.86 3.02
CA ILE A 67 -7.72 22.66 4.14
C ILE A 67 -6.52 23.23 4.89
N ASP A 68 -6.44 24.55 4.92
CA ASP A 68 -5.46 25.26 5.73
C ASP A 68 -5.93 25.35 7.18
N LEU A 69 -5.12 24.82 8.11
CA LEU A 69 -5.37 24.86 9.54
C LEU A 69 -4.74 26.09 10.23
N LEU A 70 -4.12 26.99 9.47
CA LEU A 70 -3.65 28.27 9.97
C LEU A 70 -4.83 29.06 10.57
N GLY A 71 -4.73 29.39 11.86
CA GLY A 71 -5.81 30.05 12.59
C GLY A 71 -6.83 29.11 13.25
N LEU A 72 -6.57 27.80 13.33
CA LEU A 72 -7.40 26.86 14.10
C LEU A 72 -7.63 27.29 15.56
N TYR A 73 -6.66 28.00 16.14
CA TYR A 73 -6.71 28.55 17.50
C TYR A 73 -7.29 29.97 17.57
N ASN A 74 -7.65 30.58 16.44
CA ASN A 74 -8.38 31.83 16.39
C ASN A 74 -9.89 31.51 16.38
N SER A 75 -10.62 31.99 17.39
CA SER A 75 -12.06 31.73 17.57
C SER A 75 -12.92 32.12 16.36
N HIS A 76 -12.54 33.19 15.65
CA HIS A 76 -13.26 33.68 14.47
C HIS A 76 -13.00 32.83 13.21
N LEU A 77 -11.81 32.23 13.09
CA LEU A 77 -11.44 31.42 11.93
C LEU A 77 -11.77 29.94 12.11
N ARG A 78 -11.84 29.47 13.36
CA ARG A 78 -12.09 28.07 13.71
C ARG A 78 -13.41 27.55 13.12
N SER A 79 -14.49 28.32 13.19
CA SER A 79 -15.81 27.89 12.66
C SER A 79 -15.74 27.65 11.15
N THR A 80 -15.06 28.52 10.40
CA THR A 80 -14.84 28.38 8.96
C THR A 80 -14.01 27.14 8.63
N ILE A 81 -12.96 26.86 9.40
CA ILE A 81 -12.12 25.64 9.21
C ILE A 81 -12.94 24.38 9.48
N VAL A 82 -13.72 24.35 10.57
CA VAL A 82 -14.59 23.22 10.91
C VAL A 82 -15.63 22.98 9.81
N GLU A 83 -16.23 24.03 9.26
CA GLU A 83 -17.20 23.89 8.17
C GLU A 83 -16.53 23.34 6.89
N LYS A 84 -15.31 23.78 6.56
CA LYS A 84 -14.53 23.21 5.44
C LYS A 84 -14.28 21.71 5.63
N VAL A 85 -13.89 21.29 6.83
CA VAL A 85 -13.67 19.86 7.16
C VAL A 85 -14.97 19.08 7.05
N ALA A 86 -16.07 19.59 7.62
CA ALA A 86 -17.37 18.94 7.55
C ALA A 86 -17.86 18.82 6.10
N HIS A 87 -17.69 19.86 5.30
CA HIS A 87 -18.06 19.88 3.89
C HIS A 87 -17.27 18.86 3.07
N ALA A 88 -15.94 18.83 3.19
CA ALA A 88 -15.10 17.88 2.47
C ALA A 88 -15.39 16.43 2.88
N SER A 89 -15.62 16.20 4.18
CA SER A 89 -16.00 14.89 4.72
C SER A 89 -17.34 14.40 4.16
N ARG A 90 -18.36 15.27 4.08
CA ARG A 90 -19.68 14.91 3.54
C ARG A 90 -19.69 14.69 2.03
N ARG A 91 -18.88 15.47 1.28
CA ARG A 91 -18.89 15.44 -0.19
C ARG A 91 -17.99 14.36 -0.78
N LEU A 92 -16.78 14.24 -0.26
CA LEU A 92 -15.75 13.35 -0.82
C LEU A 92 -15.29 12.30 0.18
N GLY A 93 -15.41 12.55 1.48
CA GLY A 93 -14.84 11.68 2.51
C GLY A 93 -13.31 11.72 2.57
N PHE A 94 -12.67 12.64 1.83
CA PHE A 94 -11.23 12.77 1.72
C PHE A 94 -10.81 14.22 1.48
N PHE A 95 -9.71 14.65 2.10
CA PHE A 95 -9.12 15.99 1.98
C PHE A 95 -7.66 15.97 2.45
N GLN A 96 -6.89 16.96 2.02
CA GLN A 96 -5.54 17.24 2.50
C GLN A 96 -5.57 18.35 3.55
N ILE A 97 -4.58 18.38 4.44
CA ILE A 97 -4.39 19.46 5.42
C ILE A 97 -2.99 20.07 5.30
N ILE A 98 -2.90 21.38 5.48
CA ILE A 98 -1.63 22.11 5.59
C ILE A 98 -1.65 22.95 6.88
N ASN A 99 -0.48 23.41 7.33
CA ASN A 99 -0.32 24.14 8.59
C ASN A 99 -0.90 23.38 9.80
N HIS A 100 -0.77 22.05 9.79
CA HIS A 100 -1.30 21.14 10.82
C HIS A 100 -0.53 21.16 12.16
N GLY A 101 0.54 21.96 12.25
CA GLY A 101 1.32 22.14 13.49
C GLY A 101 2.28 20.99 13.82
N ILE A 102 2.45 20.03 12.91
CA ILE A 102 3.49 18.99 13.03
C ILE A 102 4.74 19.54 12.35
N GLU A 103 5.86 19.55 13.07
CA GLU A 103 7.13 20.02 12.55
C GLU A 103 7.59 19.17 11.35
N PRO A 104 8.08 19.79 10.26
CA PRO A 104 8.59 19.06 9.09
C PRO A 104 9.63 17.99 9.46
N ASP A 105 10.57 18.33 10.33
CA ASP A 105 11.61 17.40 10.80
C ASP A 105 11.03 16.14 11.46
N SER A 106 9.87 16.25 12.14
CA SER A 106 9.21 15.09 12.75
C SER A 106 8.68 14.13 11.68
N LEU A 107 8.12 14.65 10.59
CA LEU A 107 7.67 13.84 9.45
C LEU A 107 8.85 13.20 8.73
N GLU A 108 9.93 13.96 8.51
CA GLU A 108 11.14 13.46 7.86
C GLU A 108 11.81 12.35 8.67
N ARG A 109 11.93 12.51 9.99
CA ARG A 109 12.46 11.46 10.88
C ARG A 109 11.59 10.20 10.85
N MET A 110 10.28 10.33 10.85
CA MET A 110 9.36 9.19 10.76
C MET A 110 9.53 8.44 9.43
N ILE A 111 9.54 9.16 8.30
CA ILE A 111 9.76 8.57 6.97
C ILE A 111 11.14 7.90 6.91
N GLY A 112 12.17 8.55 7.45
CA GLY A 112 13.53 8.02 7.53
C GLY A 112 13.59 6.72 8.33
N ALA A 113 12.97 6.67 9.50
CA ALA A 113 12.93 5.47 10.33
C ALA A 113 12.21 4.30 9.64
N ILE A 114 11.08 4.56 8.98
CA ILE A 114 10.33 3.54 8.20
C ILE A 114 11.19 3.01 7.06
N LYS A 115 11.90 3.88 6.33
CA LYS A 115 12.84 3.48 5.27
C LYS A 115 13.95 2.60 5.82
N VAL A 116 14.63 3.06 6.87
CA VAL A 116 15.72 2.31 7.52
C VAL A 116 15.25 0.92 7.95
N PHE A 117 14.07 0.81 8.57
CA PHE A 117 13.49 -0.47 8.94
C PHE A 117 13.29 -1.39 7.72
N ASN A 118 12.69 -0.87 6.64
CA ASN A 118 12.40 -1.67 5.45
C ASN A 118 13.64 -2.07 4.65
N GLU A 119 14.72 -1.29 4.72
CA GLU A 119 16.02 -1.61 4.12
C GLU A 119 16.90 -2.56 4.95
N GLN A 120 16.46 -2.96 6.15
CA GLN A 120 17.19 -3.98 6.91
C GLN A 120 17.22 -5.33 6.19
N PRO A 121 18.25 -6.16 6.44
CA PRO A 121 18.31 -7.52 5.92
C PRO A 121 17.03 -8.32 6.25
N ALA A 122 16.63 -9.19 5.33
CA ALA A 122 15.41 -9.98 5.47
C ALA A 122 15.41 -10.82 6.75
N GLU A 123 16.58 -11.31 7.17
CA GLU A 123 16.77 -12.12 8.38
C GLU A 123 16.45 -11.33 9.66
N ILE A 124 16.64 -10.01 9.66
CA ILE A 124 16.31 -9.16 10.81
C ILE A 124 14.81 -8.93 10.84
N LYS A 125 14.20 -8.55 9.71
CA LYS A 125 12.76 -8.33 9.61
C LYS A 125 11.95 -9.61 9.86
N ALA A 126 12.46 -10.77 9.46
CA ALA A 126 11.82 -12.07 9.68
C ALA A 126 11.65 -12.42 11.17
N ARG A 127 12.48 -11.86 12.07
CA ARG A 127 12.38 -12.08 13.53
C ARG A 127 11.14 -11.42 14.14
N VAL A 128 10.70 -10.32 13.55
CA VAL A 128 9.49 -9.58 13.96
C VAL A 128 8.31 -9.87 13.04
N TYR A 129 8.45 -10.82 12.11
CA TYR A 129 7.38 -11.20 11.21
C TYR A 129 6.35 -12.06 11.94
N HIS A 130 5.11 -11.58 12.02
CA HIS A 130 3.98 -12.33 12.53
C HIS A 130 2.66 -11.74 12.03
N ARG A 131 1.65 -12.60 11.83
CA ARG A 131 0.32 -12.22 11.32
C ARG A 131 -0.68 -11.88 12.44
N GLU A 132 -0.40 -12.27 13.67
CA GLU A 132 -1.26 -12.00 14.81
C GLU A 132 -1.20 -10.51 15.19
N MET A 133 -2.35 -9.87 15.36
CA MET A 133 -2.45 -8.42 15.65
C MET A 133 -2.70 -8.10 17.14
N SER A 134 -2.59 -9.09 18.04
CA SER A 134 -2.93 -8.95 19.46
C SER A 134 -1.90 -8.15 20.28
N SER A 135 -0.66 -8.05 19.81
CA SER A 135 0.48 -7.48 20.54
C SER A 135 0.68 -5.96 20.33
N GLY A 136 -0.23 -5.28 19.62
CA GLY A 136 -0.14 -3.84 19.35
C GLY A 136 0.90 -3.44 18.28
N PHE A 137 1.68 -4.38 17.78
CA PHE A 137 2.55 -4.25 16.61
C PHE A 137 2.36 -5.48 15.72
N ALA A 138 2.48 -5.35 14.41
CA ALA A 138 2.52 -6.50 13.51
C ALA A 138 3.30 -6.15 12.25
N PHE A 139 4.15 -7.07 11.80
CA PHE A 139 4.85 -6.97 10.52
C PHE A 139 4.58 -8.24 9.72
N PHE A 140 3.85 -8.10 8.63
CA PHE A 140 3.53 -9.19 7.71
C PHE A 140 3.14 -8.61 6.35
N THR A 141 3.00 -9.47 5.33
CA THR A 141 2.54 -9.06 4.00
C THR A 141 1.02 -8.79 3.96
N ASN A 142 0.35 -9.02 2.84
CA ASN A 142 -1.09 -8.89 2.66
C ASN A 142 -1.91 -9.45 3.84
N VAL A 143 -2.84 -8.65 4.39
CA VAL A 143 -3.72 -9.01 5.51
C VAL A 143 -4.60 -10.21 5.15
N ASP A 144 -5.16 -10.15 3.95
CA ASP A 144 -6.12 -11.07 3.36
C ASP A 144 -5.45 -12.08 2.40
N LEU A 145 -4.14 -12.30 2.51
CA LEU A 145 -3.33 -13.09 1.58
C LEU A 145 -3.97 -14.44 1.19
N PHE A 146 -4.47 -15.18 2.16
CA PHE A 146 -5.04 -16.52 1.97
C PHE A 146 -6.50 -16.53 1.46
N HIS A 147 -7.19 -15.38 1.54
CA HIS A 147 -8.62 -15.28 1.23
C HIS A 147 -8.91 -14.47 -0.03
N SER A 148 -8.05 -13.50 -0.35
CA SER A 148 -8.24 -12.64 -1.52
C SER A 148 -7.92 -13.33 -2.82
N LYS A 149 -8.57 -12.88 -3.91
CA LYS A 149 -8.37 -13.43 -5.27
C LYS A 149 -6.96 -13.15 -5.80
N ALA A 150 -6.40 -12.00 -5.46
CA ALA A 150 -5.04 -11.60 -5.74
C ALA A 150 -4.47 -10.86 -4.52
N ALA A 151 -3.16 -11.00 -4.30
CA ALA A 151 -2.40 -10.27 -3.31
C ALA A 151 -2.04 -8.87 -3.85
N ASN A 152 -1.93 -7.88 -2.97
CA ASN A 152 -1.45 -6.55 -3.31
C ASN A 152 0.08 -6.52 -3.39
N TRP A 153 0.61 -5.77 -4.34
CA TRP A 153 2.04 -5.49 -4.48
C TRP A 153 2.46 -4.35 -3.53
N LYS A 154 2.67 -4.68 -2.25
CA LYS A 154 3.00 -3.73 -1.18
C LYS A 154 4.01 -4.29 -0.18
#